data_AF-A0A6G4VF91-F1
#
_entry.id   AF-A0A6G4VF91-F1
#
_cell.length_a   1.000
_cell.length_b   1.000
_cell.length_c   1.000
_cell.angle_alpha   90.00
_cell.angle_beta   90.00
_cell.angle_gamma   90.00
#
_symmetry.space_group_name_H-M   'P 1'
#
loop_
_entity.id
_entity.type
_entity.pdbx_description
1 polymer ?
#
loop_
_entity_poly.entity_id
_entity_poly.type
_entity_poly.pdbx_seq_one_letter_code
_entity_poly.pdbx_strand_id
1 'polypeptide(L)'
;MTTFVDETTNGLHAPAGARATLEGTTPMYITAAVLSVLLALVALSAGAPKAMLKGDVSAGLQSHMGLSAGLVRFIGLAEVAAFVGLVMGLFWQPLGIAAAVGFGITMIGAVGFHAKVGDYANPATRGNSMAPIILALVSAATAVTLGLAM
;
A
#
# COMPACT_ATOMS: atom_id res chain seq x y z
N MET A 1 0.57 -30.12 -64.88
CA MET A 1 1.77 -30.44 -64.08
C MET A 1 1.76 -29.48 -62.89
N THR A 2 1.50 -30.05 -61.71
CA THR A 2 1.70 -29.57 -60.33
C THR A 2 1.10 -28.23 -59.85
N THR A 3 0.06 -28.40 -59.04
CA THR A 3 -0.31 -27.61 -57.86
C THR A 3 0.83 -27.52 -56.83
N PHE A 4 1.02 -26.36 -56.20
CA PHE A 4 1.69 -26.26 -54.90
C PHE A 4 0.72 -25.59 -53.92
N VAL A 5 0.29 -26.38 -52.93
CA VAL A 5 -0.55 -25.99 -51.80
C VAL A 5 0.42 -25.53 -50.70
N ASP A 6 0.24 -24.32 -50.17
CA ASP A 6 0.91 -23.90 -48.93
C ASP A 6 -0.02 -24.21 -47.76
N GLU A 7 0.34 -25.29 -47.06
CA GLU A 7 -0.30 -25.83 -45.89
C GLU A 7 0.60 -25.54 -44.68
N THR A 8 0.48 -24.36 -44.07
CA THR A 8 1.01 -24.12 -42.71
C THR A 8 0.15 -23.12 -41.91
N THR A 9 -1.12 -23.49 -41.70
CA THR A 9 -1.77 -23.13 -40.44
C THR A 9 -1.14 -23.95 -39.32
N ASN A 10 -0.26 -23.35 -38.51
CA ASN A 10 0.15 -23.97 -37.24
C ASN A 10 -0.11 -23.02 -36.05
N GLY A 11 -1.37 -23.02 -35.62
CA GLY A 11 -1.70 -23.46 -34.26
C GLY A 11 -1.03 -22.78 -33.06
N LEU A 12 -1.24 -21.47 -32.88
CA LEU A 12 -1.28 -20.87 -31.53
C LEU A 12 -2.57 -20.07 -31.38
N HIS A 13 -3.69 -20.80 -31.39
CA HIS A 13 -4.95 -20.33 -30.81
C HIS A 13 -4.71 -20.08 -29.30
N ALA A 14 -4.24 -18.89 -28.96
CA ALA A 14 -4.46 -18.37 -27.62
C ALA A 14 -5.98 -18.41 -27.38
N PRO A 15 -6.48 -18.99 -26.27
CA PRO A 15 -7.91 -19.11 -26.04
C PRO A 15 -8.53 -17.72 -26.12
N ALA A 16 -9.55 -17.56 -26.96
CA ALA A 16 -10.25 -16.29 -27.17
C ALA A 16 -10.76 -15.64 -25.86
N GLY A 17 -10.91 -16.45 -24.80
CA GLY A 17 -11.27 -15.97 -23.45
C GLY A 17 -10.18 -15.20 -22.71
N ALA A 18 -8.89 -15.43 -22.97
CA ALA A 18 -7.80 -14.75 -22.24
C ALA A 18 -7.61 -13.29 -22.68
N ARG A 19 -7.98 -12.98 -23.94
CA ARG A 19 -7.97 -11.60 -24.46
C ARG A 19 -9.18 -10.81 -23.96
N ALA A 20 -10.36 -11.44 -23.91
CA ALA A 20 -11.59 -10.83 -23.42
C ALA A 20 -11.51 -10.41 -21.92
N THR A 21 -10.73 -11.13 -21.09
CA THR A 21 -10.54 -10.77 -19.68
C THR A 21 -9.68 -9.52 -19.44
N LEU A 22 -8.77 -9.20 -20.38
CA LEU A 22 -7.93 -8.00 -20.28
C LEU A 22 -8.62 -6.76 -20.85
N GLU A 23 -9.60 -6.94 -21.73
CA GLU A 23 -10.38 -5.84 -22.33
C GLU A 23 -11.41 -5.24 -21.35
N GLY A 24 -11.76 -5.95 -20.26
CA GLY A 24 -12.78 -5.53 -19.30
C GLY A 24 -12.30 -4.73 -18.08
N THR A 25 -11.00 -4.59 -17.86
CA THR A 25 -10.46 -3.93 -16.64
C THR A 25 -9.72 -2.65 -17.02
N THR A 26 -10.17 -1.49 -16.54
CA THR A 26 -9.47 -0.23 -16.82
C THR A 26 -8.07 -0.25 -16.20
N PRO A 27 -7.02 0.26 -16.89
CA PRO A 27 -5.65 0.31 -16.35
C PRO A 27 -5.56 1.01 -14.97
N MET A 28 -6.47 1.95 -14.72
CA MET A 28 -6.61 2.65 -13.44
C MET A 28 -7.03 1.72 -12.30
N TYR A 29 -7.96 0.79 -12.55
CA TYR A 29 -8.38 -0.19 -11.54
C TYR A 29 -7.24 -1.14 -11.18
N ILE A 30 -6.51 -1.66 -12.17
CA ILE A 30 -5.35 -2.55 -11.90
C ILE A 30 -4.31 -1.81 -11.05
N THR A 31 -4.03 -0.55 -11.39
CA THR A 31 -3.10 0.29 -10.61
C THR A 31 -3.58 0.47 -9.17
N ALA A 32 -4.86 0.83 -8.98
CA ALA A 32 -5.44 1.00 -7.65
C ALA A 32 -5.41 -0.30 -6.82
N ALA A 33 -5.67 -1.45 -7.45
CA ALA A 33 -5.63 -2.75 -6.80
C ALA A 33 -4.21 -3.10 -6.33
N VAL A 34 -3.22 -2.94 -7.21
CA VAL A 34 -1.81 -3.20 -6.88
C VAL A 34 -1.33 -2.29 -5.74
N LEU A 35 -1.57 -0.98 -5.84
CA LEU A 35 -1.20 -0.03 -4.80
C LEU A 35 -1.87 -0.35 -3.46
N SER A 36 -3.18 -0.65 -3.47
CA SER A 36 -3.93 -1.00 -2.26
C SER A 36 -3.38 -2.25 -1.59
N VAL A 37 -3.09 -3.31 -2.36
CA VAL A 37 -2.54 -4.56 -1.81
C VAL A 37 -1.16 -4.33 -1.19
N LEU A 38 -0.26 -3.64 -1.91
CA LEU A 38 1.07 -3.34 -1.39
C LEU A 38 1.01 -2.50 -0.12
N LEU A 39 0.19 -1.44 -0.12
CA LEU A 39 0.02 -0.56 1.02
C LEU A 39 -0.61 -1.29 2.21
N ALA A 40 -1.58 -2.17 1.97
CA ALA A 40 -2.21 -2.98 3.00
C ALA A 40 -1.19 -3.91 3.68
N LEU A 41 -0.33 -4.59 2.90
CA LEU A 41 0.71 -5.46 3.45
C LEU A 41 1.73 -4.68 4.29
N VAL A 42 2.13 -3.49 3.82
CA VAL A 42 3.02 -2.61 4.59
C VAL A 42 2.35 -2.15 5.89
N ALA A 43 1.10 -1.70 5.81
CA ALA A 43 0.33 -1.24 6.96
C ALA A 43 0.16 -2.35 8.01
N LEU A 44 -0.12 -3.58 7.59
CA LEU A 44 -0.22 -4.72 8.51
C LEU A 44 1.14 -5.06 9.15
N SER A 45 2.20 -5.11 8.34
CA SER A 45 3.55 -5.42 8.81
C SER A 45 4.08 -4.39 9.81
N ALA A 46 3.78 -3.12 9.58
CA ALA A 46 4.13 -2.03 10.48
C ALA A 46 3.21 -1.98 11.71
N GLY A 47 1.92 -2.21 11.52
CA GLY A 47 0.87 -2.02 12.52
C GLY A 47 0.76 -3.14 13.55
N ALA A 48 0.86 -4.40 13.13
CA ALA A 48 0.66 -5.54 14.03
C ALA A 48 1.60 -5.52 15.25
N PRO A 49 2.93 -5.30 15.11
CA PRO A 49 3.83 -5.22 16.27
C PRO A 49 3.47 -4.08 17.22
N LYS A 50 3.07 -2.91 16.68
CA LYS A 50 2.67 -1.74 17.47
C LYS A 50 1.35 -1.96 18.20
N ALA A 51 0.36 -2.57 17.53
CA ALA A 51 -0.95 -2.88 18.12
C ALA A 51 -0.84 -3.88 19.28
N MET A 52 0.15 -4.77 19.20
CA MET A 52 0.45 -5.78 20.22
C MET A 52 1.47 -5.30 21.26
N LEU A 53 2.08 -4.13 21.07
CA LEU A 53 3.19 -3.60 21.86
C LEU A 53 4.38 -4.57 21.98
N LYS A 54 4.76 -5.20 20.86
CA LYS A 54 5.81 -6.23 20.79
C LYS A 54 6.93 -5.84 19.84
N GLY A 55 8.13 -6.36 20.14
CA GLY A 55 9.32 -6.25 19.29
C GLY A 55 10.00 -4.89 19.33
N ASP A 56 11.15 -4.81 18.64
CA ASP A 56 12.06 -3.68 18.70
C ASP A 56 11.45 -2.39 18.16
N VAL A 57 10.54 -2.49 17.18
CA VAL A 57 9.81 -1.32 16.65
C VAL A 57 9.01 -0.64 17.77
N SER A 58 8.24 -1.40 18.55
CA SER A 58 7.43 -0.85 19.63
C SER A 58 8.29 -0.35 20.80
N ALA A 59 9.42 -1.00 21.07
CA ALA A 59 10.37 -0.57 22.11
C ALA A 59 11.09 0.72 21.70
N GLY A 60 11.51 0.82 20.44
CA GLY A 60 12.16 2.00 19.86
C GLY A 60 11.26 3.23 19.88
N LEU A 61 9.97 3.09 19.54
CA LEU A 61 9.03 4.21 19.59
C LEU A 61 8.86 4.79 21.02
N GLN A 62 8.93 3.95 22.04
CA GLN A 62 8.83 4.40 23.43
C GLN A 62 10.15 4.99 23.93
N SER A 63 11.28 4.33 23.63
CA SER A 63 12.60 4.72 24.16
C SER A 63 13.25 5.87 23.39
N HIS A 64 13.22 5.85 22.06
CA HIS A 64 13.81 6.89 21.20
C HIS A 64 12.90 8.10 21.04
N MET A 65 11.60 7.87 20.81
CA MET A 65 10.65 8.94 20.51
C MET A 65 9.81 9.38 21.71
N GLY A 66 9.89 8.67 22.84
CA GLY A 66 9.16 9.03 24.07
C GLY A 66 7.63 8.87 23.97
N LEU A 67 7.13 8.05 23.03
CA LEU A 67 5.69 7.81 22.90
C LEU A 67 5.19 6.96 24.08
N SER A 68 3.98 7.24 24.55
CA SER A 68 3.31 6.37 25.52
C SER A 68 2.91 5.04 24.87
N ALA A 69 2.85 3.97 25.65
CA ALA A 69 2.34 2.67 25.19
C ALA A 69 0.93 2.78 24.58
N GLY A 70 0.06 3.62 25.15
CA GLY A 70 -1.27 3.87 24.61
C GLY A 70 -1.24 4.47 23.21
N LEU A 71 -0.36 5.45 22.97
CA LEU A 71 -0.21 6.07 21.65
C LEU A 71 0.41 5.10 20.63
N VAL A 72 1.42 4.32 21.01
CA VAL A 72 2.00 3.30 20.13
C VAL A 72 0.93 2.27 19.73
N ARG A 73 0.12 1.80 20.69
CA ARG A 73 -0.98 0.87 20.40
C ARG A 73 -2.03 1.49 19.49
N PHE A 74 -2.39 2.75 19.72
CA PHE A 74 -3.34 3.47 18.86
C PHE A 74 -2.85 3.56 17.42
N ILE A 75 -1.57 3.93 17.21
CA ILE A 75 -0.95 3.97 15.88
C ILE A 75 -1.03 2.59 15.22
N GLY A 76 -0.66 1.53 15.95
CA GLY A 76 -0.72 0.17 15.42
C GLY A 76 -2.13 -0.27 15.04
N LEU A 77 -3.13 0.07 15.85
CA LEU A 77 -4.53 -0.22 15.53
C LEU A 77 -5.02 0.56 14.30
N ALA A 78 -4.59 1.82 14.14
CA ALA A 78 -4.91 2.61 12.95
C ALA A 78 -4.28 2.01 11.68
N GLU A 79 -3.02 1.55 11.75
CA GLU A 79 -2.34 0.87 10.64
C GLU A 79 -3.01 -0.48 10.30
N VAL A 80 -3.42 -1.26 11.30
CA VAL A 80 -4.19 -2.50 11.08
C VAL A 80 -5.58 -2.20 10.48
N ALA A 81 -6.25 -1.15 10.93
CA ALA A 81 -7.52 -0.71 10.35
C ALA A 81 -7.34 -0.27 8.89
N ALA A 82 -6.23 0.39 8.55
CA ALA A 82 -5.89 0.72 7.17
C ALA A 82 -5.71 -0.53 6.31
N PHE A 83 -5.02 -1.57 6.81
CA PHE A 83 -4.94 -2.86 6.11
C PHE A 83 -6.33 -3.43 5.79
N VAL A 84 -7.21 -3.51 6.79
CA VAL A 84 -8.57 -4.04 6.60
C VAL A 84 -9.34 -3.17 5.60
N GLY A 85 -9.29 -1.85 5.76
CA GLY A 85 -10.01 -0.90 4.92
C GLY A 85 -9.52 -0.87 3.47
N LEU A 86 -8.22 -1.01 3.22
CA LEU A 86 -7.65 -1.08 1.87
C LEU A 86 -8.06 -2.37 1.15
N VAL A 87 -8.06 -3.52 1.85
CA VAL A 87 -8.51 -4.81 1.28
C VAL A 87 -10.01 -4.79 0.99
N MET A 88 -10.83 -4.38 1.97
CA MET A 88 -12.28 -4.28 1.79
C MET A 88 -12.66 -3.19 0.79
N GLY A 89 -11.81 -2.16 0.67
CA GLY A 89 -11.95 -1.05 -0.27
C GLY A 89 -11.93 -1.46 -1.73
N LEU A 90 -11.34 -2.62 -2.07
CA LEU A 90 -11.39 -3.18 -3.41
C LEU A 90 -12.78 -3.66 -3.81
N PHE A 91 -13.64 -3.94 -2.83
CA PHE A 91 -15.04 -4.33 -3.01
C PHE A 91 -16.01 -3.17 -2.76
N TRP A 92 -15.60 -2.19 -1.95
CA TRP A 92 -16.37 -0.98 -1.68
C TRP A 92 -15.47 0.26 -1.64
N GLN A 93 -15.34 0.90 -2.80
CA GLN A 93 -14.37 1.98 -3.08
C GLN A 93 -14.33 3.13 -2.04
N PRO A 94 -15.46 3.66 -1.51
CA PRO A 94 -15.40 4.70 -0.49
C PRO A 94 -14.61 4.31 0.76
N LEU A 95 -14.66 3.04 1.15
CA LEU A 95 -13.91 2.51 2.29
C LEU A 95 -12.40 2.48 2.00
N GLY A 96 -12.01 2.11 0.78
CA GLY A 96 -10.60 2.12 0.36
C GLY A 96 -10.01 3.53 0.36
N ILE A 97 -10.77 4.51 -0.13
CA ILE A 97 -10.37 5.93 -0.10
C ILE A 97 -10.21 6.39 1.35
N ALA A 98 -11.19 6.13 2.21
CA ALA A 98 -11.11 6.48 3.63
C ALA A 98 -9.92 5.83 4.33
N ALA A 99 -9.63 4.57 4.04
CA ALA A 99 -8.48 3.84 4.60
C ALA A 99 -7.14 4.42 4.14
N ALA A 100 -7.00 4.73 2.84
CA ALA A 100 -5.81 5.36 2.28
C ALA A 100 -5.59 6.77 2.85
N VAL A 101 -6.65 7.55 3.04
CA VAL A 101 -6.54 8.88 3.69
C VAL A 101 -6.12 8.73 5.16
N GLY A 102 -6.76 7.83 5.90
CA GLY A 102 -6.44 7.57 7.31
C GLY A 102 -4.99 7.12 7.51
N PHE A 103 -4.52 6.19 6.68
CA PHE A 103 -3.12 5.74 6.69
C PHE A 103 -2.15 6.89 6.37
N GLY A 104 -2.48 7.72 5.38
CA GLY A 104 -1.70 8.91 5.04
C GLY A 104 -1.57 9.87 6.22
N ILE A 105 -2.65 10.11 6.97
CA ILE A 105 -2.63 10.94 8.19
C ILE A 105 -1.72 10.32 9.26
N THR A 106 -1.77 8.99 9.46
CA THR A 106 -0.86 8.29 10.38
C THR A 106 0.60 8.50 9.98
N MET A 107 0.92 8.40 8.69
CA MET A 107 2.28 8.61 8.17
C MET A 107 2.75 10.06 8.34
N ILE A 108 1.88 11.05 8.14
CA ILE A 108 2.19 12.46 8.40
C ILE A 108 2.54 12.67 9.89
N GLY A 109 1.80 12.04 10.80
CA GLY A 109 2.14 12.05 12.23
C GLY A 109 3.53 11.47 12.50
N ALA A 110 3.88 10.35 11.87
CA ALA A 110 5.21 9.74 11.98
C ALA A 110 6.31 10.67 11.44
N VAL A 111 6.07 11.37 10.33
CA VAL A 111 7.00 12.39 9.81
C VAL A 111 7.29 13.47 10.85
N GLY A 112 6.25 13.93 11.56
CA GLY A 112 6.37 14.90 12.65
C GLY A 112 7.20 14.40 13.83
N PHE A 113 7.03 13.13 14.24
CA PHE A 113 7.83 12.55 15.31
C PHE A 113 9.31 12.42 14.94
N HIS A 114 9.62 11.96 13.72
CA HIS A 114 11.00 11.91 13.23
C HIS A 114 11.63 13.31 13.12
N ALA A 115 10.87 14.32 12.68
CA ALA A 115 11.33 15.71 12.67
C ALA A 115 11.66 16.20 14.07
N LYS A 116 10.76 15.94 15.04
CA LYS A 116 10.90 16.38 16.43
C LYS A 116 12.15 15.84 17.10
N VAL A 117 12.52 14.59 16.84
CA VAL A 117 13.73 13.97 17.43
C VAL A 117 14.98 14.15 16.57
N GLY A 118 14.88 14.89 15.45
CA GLY A 118 16.03 15.26 14.62
C GLY A 118 16.55 14.16 13.70
N ASP A 119 15.78 13.09 13.46
CA ASP A 119 16.28 11.93 12.70
C ASP A 119 16.67 12.28 11.25
N TYR A 120 16.05 13.31 10.66
CA TYR A 120 16.40 13.75 9.31
C TYR A 120 17.80 14.37 9.22
N ALA A 121 18.29 14.97 10.29
CA ALA A 121 19.62 15.57 10.33
C ALA A 121 20.72 14.51 10.49
N ASN A 122 20.42 13.38 11.12
CA ASN A 122 21.38 12.32 11.40
C ASN A 122 21.49 11.32 10.23
N PRO A 123 22.66 11.18 9.58
CA PRO A 123 22.84 10.22 8.48
C PRO A 123 22.50 8.76 8.83
N ALA A 124 22.67 8.36 10.09
CA ALA A 124 22.43 6.99 10.54
C ALA A 124 20.92 6.65 10.64
N THR A 125 20.06 7.64 10.90
CA THR A 125 18.60 7.41 11.05
C THR A 125 17.79 7.96 9.88
N ARG A 126 18.34 8.89 9.09
CA ARG A 126 17.68 9.55 7.96
C ARG A 126 17.00 8.57 7.01
N GLY A 127 17.67 7.48 6.61
CA GLY A 127 17.14 6.52 5.65
C GLY A 127 15.82 5.91 6.11
N ASN A 128 15.76 5.44 7.36
CA ASN A 128 14.56 4.84 7.94
C ASN A 128 13.44 5.87 8.11
N SER A 129 13.80 7.12 8.44
CA SER A 129 12.84 8.20 8.61
C SER A 129 12.20 8.69 7.31
N MET A 130 12.78 8.38 6.14
CA MET A 130 12.15 8.68 4.84
C MET A 130 10.94 7.79 4.55
N ALA A 131 10.86 6.60 5.12
CA ALA A 131 9.79 5.64 4.86
C ALA A 131 8.37 6.24 5.02
N PRO A 132 8.02 6.92 6.13
CA PRO A 132 6.69 7.53 6.27
C PRO A 132 6.40 8.63 5.23
N ILE A 133 7.41 9.34 4.72
CA ILE A 133 7.21 10.33 3.63
C ILE A 133 6.79 9.62 2.35
N ILE A 134 7.54 8.58 1.96
CA ILE A 134 7.24 7.78 0.76
C ILE A 134 5.87 7.13 0.89
N LEU A 135 5.58 6.55 2.06
CA LEU A 135 4.30 5.90 2.31
C LEU A 135 3.12 6.88 2.31
N ALA A 136 3.29 8.10 2.81
CA ALA A 136 2.26 9.13 2.71
C ALA A 136 1.94 9.48 1.24
N LEU A 137 2.97 9.61 0.39
CA LEU A 137 2.80 9.88 -1.04
C LEU A 137 2.13 8.70 -1.77
N VAL A 138 2.56 7.47 -1.49
CA VAL A 138 1.93 6.25 -2.04
C VAL A 138 0.48 6.15 -1.57
N SER A 139 0.19 6.51 -0.31
CA SER A 139 -1.18 6.53 0.22
C SER A 139 -2.06 7.54 -0.51
N ALA A 140 -1.55 8.74 -0.77
CA ALA A 140 -2.25 9.76 -1.56
C ALA A 140 -2.50 9.29 -3.00
N ALA A 141 -1.49 8.71 -3.66
CA ALA A 141 -1.65 8.12 -4.98
C ALA A 141 -2.69 6.98 -5.00
N THR A 142 -2.71 6.15 -3.95
CA THR A 142 -3.71 5.09 -3.78
C THR A 142 -5.12 5.67 -3.69
N ALA A 143 -5.33 6.70 -2.85
CA ALA A 143 -6.63 7.37 -2.74
C ALA A 143 -7.09 8.00 -4.06
N VAL A 144 -6.18 8.64 -4.80
CA VAL A 144 -6.47 9.25 -6.11
C VAL A 144 -6.83 8.19 -7.15
N THR A 145 -6.01 7.13 -7.28
CA THR A 145 -6.27 6.06 -8.25
C THR A 145 -7.56 5.32 -7.95
N LEU A 146 -7.88 5.07 -6.68
CA LEU A 146 -9.19 4.55 -6.26
C LEU A 146 -10.30 5.50 -6.68
N GLY A 147 -10.16 6.82 -6.47
CA GLY A 147 -11.15 7.82 -6.89
C GLY A 147 -11.33 7.97 -8.40
N LEU A 148 -10.32 7.60 -9.20
CA LEU A 148 -10.32 7.69 -10.67
C LEU A 148 -10.67 6.37 -11.37
N ALA A 149 -10.76 5.25 -10.65
CA ALA A 149 -11.08 3.94 -11.22
C ALA A 149 -12.58 3.76 -11.58
N MET A 150 -13.33 4.86 -11.63
CA MET A 150 -14.77 4.95 -11.92
C MET A 150 -15.06 5.34 -13.37
#